data_AF-A0A1I5WHE9-F1
#
_entry.id   AF-A0A1I5WHE9-F1
#
_cell.length_a   1.000
_cell.length_b   1.000
_cell.length_c   1.000
_cell.angle_alpha   90.00
_cell.angle_beta   90.00
_cell.angle_gamma   90.00
#
_symmetry.space_group_name_H-M   'P 1'
#
loop_
_entity.id
_entity.type
_entity.pdbx_description
1 polymer ?
#
loop_
_entity_poly.entity_id
_entity_poly.type
_entity_poly.pdbx_seq_one_letter_code
_entity_poly.pdbx_strand_id
1 'polypeptide(L)' 'METTIRINTDNLTADILEGIKKMFPHKTVEITIQPADETEYIVSDSDYASELAERIEEYNTKKETIKVSPNDLL' A
#
# COMPACT_ATOMS: atom_id res chain seq x y z
N MET A 1 15.40 -11.26 14.39
CA MET A 1 14.85 -11.03 13.04
C MET A 1 13.37 -10.78 13.22
N GLU A 2 12.92 -9.62 12.76
CA GLU A 2 11.52 -9.22 12.76
C GLU A 2 10.90 -9.65 11.43
N THR A 3 9.69 -10.19 11.45
CA THR A 3 8.97 -10.60 10.24
C THR A 3 7.54 -10.08 10.34
N THR A 4 7.23 -9.11 9.49
CA THR A 4 5.91 -8.50 9.41
C THR A 4 5.07 -9.27 8.40
N ILE A 5 3.90 -9.76 8.83
CA ILE A 5 2.94 -10.47 7.97
C ILE A 5 1.67 -9.62 7.92
N ARG A 6 1.30 -9.11 6.74
CA ARG A 6 0.08 -8.31 6.53
C ARG A 6 -0.98 -9.18 5.84
N ILE A 7 -2.08 -9.45 6.53
CA ILE A 7 -3.18 -10.31 6.06
C ILE A 7 -4.49 -9.59 6.34
N ASN A 8 -5.41 -9.56 5.37
CA ASN A 8 -6.76 -9.09 5.59
C ASN A 8 -7.50 -10.04 6.55
N THR A 9 -8.22 -9.50 7.53
CA THR A 9 -8.94 -10.27 8.55
C THR A 9 -9.91 -11.30 7.97
N ASP A 10 -10.52 -11.04 6.82
CA ASP A 10 -11.43 -11.96 6.13
C ASP A 10 -10.71 -13.21 5.63
N ASN A 11 -9.40 -13.13 5.43
CA ASN A 11 -8.54 -14.23 5.02
C ASN A 11 -7.79 -14.86 6.19
N LEU A 12 -7.97 -14.38 7.43
CA LEU A 12 -7.28 -14.92 8.61
C LEU A 12 -7.94 -16.24 9.05
N THR A 13 -7.47 -17.35 8.51
CA THR A 13 -7.98 -18.70 8.86
C THR A 13 -7.14 -19.40 9.93
N ALA A 14 -7.70 -20.46 10.51
CA ALA A 14 -6.99 -21.31 11.48
C ALA A 14 -5.71 -21.94 10.88
N ASP A 15 -5.70 -22.23 9.59
CA ASP A 15 -4.53 -22.82 8.90
C ASP A 15 -3.34 -21.86 8.88
N ILE A 16 -3.60 -20.55 8.76
CA ILE A 16 -2.56 -19.52 8.80
C ILE A 16 -1.93 -19.47 10.19
N LEU A 17 -2.75 -19.50 11.24
CA LEU A 17 -2.28 -19.55 12.63
C LEU A 17 -1.41 -20.78 12.89
N GLU A 18 -1.82 -21.95 12.40
CA GLU A 18 -1.04 -23.18 12.50
C GLU A 18 0.26 -23.11 11.67
N GLY A 19 0.23 -22.45 10.51
CA GLY A 19 1.41 -22.15 9.70
C GLY A 19 2.43 -21.29 10.47
N ILE A 20 1.97 -20.20 11.08
CA ILE A 20 2.83 -19.30 11.87
C ILE A 20 3.48 -20.05 13.04
N LYS A 21 2.73 -20.89 13.76
CA LYS A 21 3.28 -21.73 14.86
C LYS A 21 4.39 -22.67 14.39
N LYS A 22 4.22 -23.28 13.21
CA LYS A 22 5.22 -24.20 12.62
C LYS A 22 6.46 -23.46 12.12
N MET A 23 6.29 -22.28 11.53
CA MET A 23 7.39 -21.47 10.98
C MET A 23 8.22 -20.81 12.09
N PHE A 24 7.59 -20.44 13.20
CA PHE A 24 8.24 -19.72 14.31
C PHE A 24 8.07 -20.46 15.66
N PRO A 25 8.61 -21.67 15.80
CA PRO A 25 8.49 -22.43 17.04
C PRO A 25 9.19 -21.70 18.19
N HIS A 26 8.57 -21.71 19.37
CA HIS A 26 9.07 -21.08 20.60
C HIS A 26 9.32 -19.57 20.50
N LYS A 27 8.62 -18.88 19.59
CA LYS A 27 8.64 -17.42 19.49
C LYS A 27 7.34 -16.82 19.99
N THR A 28 7.44 -15.60 20.53
CA THR A 28 6.28 -14.76 20.84
C THR A 28 5.84 -14.07 19.55
N VAL A 29 4.54 -14.11 19.26
CA VAL A 29 3.94 -13.44 18.10
C VAL A 29 3.15 -12.24 18.61
N GLU A 30 3.41 -11.07 18.05
CA GLU A 30 2.61 -9.87 18.25
C GLU A 30 1.68 -9.68 17.05
N ILE A 31 0.40 -9.40 17.31
CA ILE A 31 -0.61 -9.16 16.28
C ILE A 31 -1.05 -7.69 16.37
N THR A 32 -0.75 -6.92 15.33
CA THR A 32 -1.13 -5.52 15.23
C THR A 32 -2.30 -5.39 14.26
N ILE A 33 -3.45 -4.93 14.75
CA ILE A 33 -4.62 -4.64 13.93
C ILE A 33 -4.51 -3.20 13.46
N GLN A 34 -4.45 -3.00 12.15
CA GLN A 34 -4.45 -1.68 11.53
C GLN A 34 -5.75 -1.51 10.72
N PRO A 35 -6.28 -0.27 10.60
CA PRO A 35 -7.38 0.00 9.69
C PRO A 35 -7.01 -0.46 8.27
N ALA A 36 -7.96 -1.12 7.60
CA ALA A 36 -7.76 -1.74 6.30
C ALA A 36 -7.48 -0.72 5.19
N ASP A 37 -7.90 0.54 5.40
CA ASP A 37 -7.86 1.56 4.38
C ASP A 37 -6.99 2.75 4.82
N GLU A 38 -5.74 2.76 4.35
CA GLU A 38 -4.91 3.95 4.41
C GLU A 38 -5.54 5.09 3.61
N THR A 39 -6.45 4.81 2.66
CA THR A 39 -7.21 5.84 1.95
C THR A 39 -8.12 6.63 2.88
N GLU A 40 -8.75 5.98 3.86
CA GLU A 40 -9.61 6.68 4.83
C GLU A 40 -8.78 7.62 5.72
N TYR A 41 -7.56 7.20 6.08
CA TYR A 41 -6.58 8.06 6.76
C TYR A 41 -6.09 9.20 5.87
N ILE A 42 -5.72 8.91 4.62
CA ILE A 42 -5.25 9.89 3.64
C ILE A 42 -6.33 10.94 3.33
N VAL A 43 -7.60 10.53 3.26
CA VAL A 43 -8.77 11.39 3.00
C VAL A 43 -9.24 12.12 4.27
N SER A 44 -8.91 11.62 5.46
CA SER A 44 -9.23 12.31 6.72
C SER A 44 -8.51 13.64 6.90
N ASP A 45 -7.36 13.82 6.22
CA ASP A 45 -6.64 15.09 6.12
C ASP A 45 -7.00 15.77 4.79
N SER A 46 -7.83 16.82 4.87
CA SER A 46 -8.34 17.53 3.69
C SER A 46 -7.26 18.23 2.87
N ASP A 47 -6.18 18.69 3.53
CA ASP A 47 -5.09 19.39 2.88
C ASP A 47 -4.20 18.39 2.13
N TYR A 48 -3.89 17.27 2.79
CA TYR A 48 -3.12 16.18 2.19
C TYR A 48 -3.86 15.49 1.04
N ALA A 49 -5.16 15.27 1.18
CA ALA A 49 -6.01 14.70 0.12
C ALA A 49 -6.03 15.59 -1.13
N SER A 50 -6.07 16.91 -0.95
CA SER A 50 -6.08 17.89 -2.04
C SER A 50 -4.74 17.93 -2.80
N GLU A 51 -3.61 17.90 -2.07
CA GLU A 51 -2.27 17.80 -2.69
C GLU A 51 -2.12 16.51 -3.51
N LEU A 52 -2.59 15.39 -2.97
CA LEU A 52 -2.55 14.10 -3.66
C LEU A 52 -3.40 14.10 -4.93
N ALA A 53 -4.59 14.70 -4.90
CA ALA A 53 -5.45 14.83 -6.06
C ALA A 53 -4.78 15.64 -7.19
N GLU A 54 -4.15 16.77 -6.86
CA GLU A 54 -3.41 17.61 -7.83
C GLU A 54 -2.25 16.82 -8.46
N ARG A 55 -1.49 16.07 -7.67
CA ARG A 55 -0.37 15.27 -8.16
C ARG A 55 -0.82 14.10 -9.04
N ILE A 56 -1.97 13.50 -8.75
CA ILE A 56 -2.58 12.46 -9.59
C ILE A 56 -3.01 13.05 -10.93
N GLU A 57 -3.62 14.24 -10.91
CA GLU A 57 -4.02 14.96 -12.11
C GLU A 57 -2.80 15.28 -12.99
N GLU A 58 -1.76 15.91 -12.43
CA GLU A 58 -0.52 16.19 -13.17
C GLU A 58 0.10 14.95 -13.81
N TYR A 59 0.13 13.84 -13.06
CA TYR A 59 0.70 12.58 -13.55
C TYR A 59 -0.11 12.02 -14.73
N ASN A 60 -1.44 12.12 -14.68
CA ASN A 60 -2.30 11.71 -15.78
C ASN A 60 -2.15 12.61 -17.00
N THR A 61 -2.03 13.93 -16.83
CA THR A 61 -1.78 14.85 -17.95
C THR A 61 -0.42 14.57 -18.60
N LYS A 62 0.60 14.23 -17.81
CA LYS A 62 1.95 13.86 -18.29
C LYS A 62 1.99 12.50 -19.00
N LYS A 63 1.00 11.62 -18.78
CA LYS A 63 0.85 10.36 -19.54
C LYS A 63 0.29 10.58 -20.94
N GLU A 64 -0.52 11.62 -21.13
CA GLU A 64 -1.09 11.98 -22.45
C GLU A 64 -0.10 12.72 -23.35
N THR A 65 1.01 13.22 -22.80
CA THR A 65 2.07 13.83 -23.61
C THR A 65 2.94 12.78 -24.29
N ILE A 66 2.93 12.78 -25.62
CA ILE A 66 3.90 12.05 -26.44
C ILE A 66 5.29 12.64 -26.14
N LYS A 67 6.20 11.79 -25.67
CA LYS A 67 7.58 12.17 -25.37
C LYS A 67 8.34 12.33 -26.69
N VAL A 68 8.37 13.54 -27.23
CA VAL A 68 9.09 13.83 -28.49
C VAL A 68 10.54 14.14 -28.16
N SER A 69 11.49 13.41 -28.74
CA SER A 69 12.90 13.78 -28.64
C SER A 69 13.19 14.92 -29.63
N PRO A 70 14.08 15.87 -29.32
CA PRO A 70 14.44 16.95 -30.25
C PRO A 70 14.91 16.47 -31.63
N ASN A 71 15.42 15.24 -31.71
CA ASN A 71 15.84 14.60 -32.95
C ASN A 71 14.67 14.08 -33.82
N ASP A 72 13.45 13.99 -33.26
CA ASP A 72 12.24 13.55 -33.97
C ASP A 72 11.48 14.72 -34.63
N LEU A 73 11.93 15.96 -34.40
CA LEU A 73 11.36 17.21 -34.95
C LEU A 73 12.14 17.75 -36.17
N LEU A 74 13.06 16.95 -36.72
CA LEU A 74 13.91 17.29 -37.87
C LEU A 74 13.52 16.50 -39.13
#